data_AF-A0A2T0WV85-F1
#
_entry.id   AF-A0A2T0WV85-F1
#
_cell.length_a   1.000
_cell.length_b   1.000
_cell.length_c   1.000
_cell.angle_alpha   90.00
_cell.angle_beta   90.00
_cell.angle_gamma   90.00
#
_symmetry.space_group_name_H-M   'P 1'
#
loop_
_entity.id
_entity.type
_entity.pdbx_description
1 polymer ?
#
loop_
_entity_poly.entity_id
_entity_poly.type
_entity_poly.pdbx_seq_one_letter_code
_entity_poly.pdbx_strand_id
1 'polypeptide(L)'
;MFYKVTRKSSAAYKKLHALRTRELQIDKDNKKAIKEKTGLDYQKYFGTSTNQTFTRTLIYSGFVFKNPEKVDTKTWKRDSNLPDVFVSNTRYKLGREIREFLQGLPSSNYSYVLEAASIEEGIYGKFTIPYMEICCDIILLFLDDKHIPTDPNIIEITSKEFEAIRDQHFKKKEVTNG
;
A
#
# COMPACT_ATOMS: atom_id res chain seq x y z
N MET A 1 -8.38 -15.62 -8.72
CA MET A 1 -8.82 -16.60 -7.71
C MET A 1 -8.73 -15.98 -6.32
N PHE A 2 -9.65 -16.34 -5.42
CA PHE A 2 -9.73 -15.75 -4.07
C PHE A 2 -9.34 -16.81 -3.03
N TYR A 3 -8.59 -16.41 -2.01
CA TYR A 3 -8.13 -17.31 -0.96
C TYR A 3 -8.25 -16.65 0.42
N LYS A 4 -8.32 -17.50 1.45
CA LYS A 4 -8.21 -17.11 2.86
C LYS A 4 -7.15 -17.92 3.59
N VAL A 5 -6.51 -17.29 4.57
CA VAL A 5 -5.62 -17.95 5.53
C VAL A 5 -6.11 -17.62 6.93
N THR A 6 -6.43 -18.64 7.71
CA THR A 6 -7.05 -18.50 9.05
C THR A 6 -6.21 -19.11 10.17
N ARG A 7 -5.38 -20.11 9.86
CA ARG A 7 -4.61 -20.83 10.87
C ARG A 7 -3.38 -20.03 11.32
N LYS A 8 -3.52 -19.28 12.42
CA LYS A 8 -2.48 -18.41 12.99
C LYS A 8 -1.14 -19.09 13.27
N SER A 9 -1.15 -20.40 13.53
CA SER A 9 0.07 -21.18 13.78
C SER A 9 0.84 -21.56 12.51
N SER A 10 0.21 -21.49 11.33
CA SER A 10 0.83 -21.86 10.04
C SER A 10 1.95 -20.88 9.62
N ALA A 11 2.90 -21.39 8.84
CA ALA A 11 3.99 -20.59 8.30
C ALA A 11 3.46 -19.50 7.35
N ALA A 12 2.55 -19.86 6.42
CA ALA A 12 1.92 -18.91 5.51
C ALA A 12 1.26 -17.75 6.27
N TYR A 13 0.43 -18.04 7.30
CA TYR A 13 -0.21 -16.99 8.08
C TYR A 13 0.81 -16.04 8.70
N LYS A 14 1.83 -16.58 9.39
CA LYS A 14 2.83 -15.77 10.08
C LYS A 14 3.61 -14.87 9.10
N LYS A 15 4.02 -15.41 7.95
CA LYS A 15 4.77 -14.66 6.93
C LYS A 15 3.92 -13.55 6.32
N LEU A 16 2.72 -13.89 5.83
CA LEU A 16 1.80 -12.93 5.19
C LEU A 16 1.34 -11.85 6.18
N HIS A 17 1.04 -12.23 7.42
CA HIS A 17 0.66 -11.29 8.47
C HIS A 17 1.82 -10.35 8.80
N ALA A 18 3.02 -10.87 9.05
CA ALA A 18 4.20 -10.06 9.35
C ALA A 18 4.52 -9.09 8.20
N LEU A 19 4.42 -9.54 6.95
CA LEU A 19 4.58 -8.70 5.78
C LEU A 19 3.57 -7.54 5.78
N ARG A 20 2.27 -7.84 5.92
CA ARG A 20 1.25 -6.78 5.87
C ARG A 20 1.35 -5.84 7.07
N THR A 21 1.66 -6.34 8.27
CA THR A 21 1.90 -5.50 9.44
C THR A 21 3.08 -4.55 9.20
N ARG A 22 4.17 -5.03 8.60
CA ARG A 22 5.32 -4.19 8.24
C ARG A 22 4.95 -3.12 7.22
N GLU A 23 4.19 -3.45 6.17
CA GLU A 23 3.70 -2.50 5.16
C GLU A 23 2.90 -1.36 5.80
N LEU A 24 1.95 -1.69 6.67
CA LEU A 24 1.14 -0.70 7.38
C LEU A 24 1.98 0.21 8.29
N GLN A 25 3.02 -0.36 8.91
CA GLN A 25 3.95 0.40 9.73
C GLN A 25 4.83 1.33 8.88
N ILE A 26 5.33 0.87 7.73
CA ILE A 26 6.05 1.69 6.75
C ILE A 26 5.20 2.89 6.32
N ASP A 27 3.93 2.68 5.98
CA ASP A 27 3.04 3.77 5.58
C ASP A 27 2.85 4.79 6.71
N LYS A 28 2.72 4.33 7.97
CA LYS A 28 2.61 5.22 9.13
C LYS A 28 3.89 6.03 9.34
N ASP A 29 5.05 5.38 9.25
CA ASP A 29 6.36 6.01 9.47
C ASP A 29 6.70 6.98 8.34
N ASN A 30 6.39 6.65 7.09
CA ASN A 30 6.55 7.53 5.94
C ASN A 30 5.73 8.81 6.09
N LYS A 31 4.47 8.72 6.56
CA LYS A 31 3.65 9.90 6.82
C LYS A 31 4.28 10.81 7.87
N LYS A 32 4.84 10.24 8.94
CA LYS A 32 5.55 10.98 9.98
C LYS A 32 6.82 11.64 9.43
N ALA A 33 7.64 10.90 8.70
CA ALA A 33 8.87 11.40 8.09
C ALA A 33 8.60 12.55 7.10
N ILE A 34 7.53 12.46 6.30
CA ILE A 34 7.11 13.54 5.39
C ILE A 34 6.75 14.80 6.18
N LYS A 35 5.97 14.66 7.26
CA LYS A 35 5.61 15.80 8.10
C LYS A 35 6.85 16.45 8.73
N GLU A 36 7.77 15.64 9.25
CA GLU A 36 9.03 16.12 9.84
C GLU A 36 9.92 16.81 8.81
N LYS A 37 10.04 16.26 7.60
CA LYS A 37 10.90 16.81 6.54
C LYS A 37 10.34 18.08 5.92
N THR A 38 9.01 18.17 5.75
CA THR A 38 8.36 19.28 5.04
C THR A 38 7.85 20.38 5.96
N GLY A 39 7.58 20.06 7.24
CA GLY A 39 6.91 20.97 8.18
C GLY A 39 5.45 21.26 7.82
N LEU A 40 4.87 20.55 6.85
CA LEU A 40 3.54 20.81 6.31
C LEU A 40 2.58 19.67 6.62
N ASP A 41 1.34 20.03 6.97
CA ASP A 41 0.23 19.09 7.01
C ASP A 41 -0.50 19.07 5.67
N TYR A 42 -0.89 17.87 5.22
CA TYR A 42 -1.68 17.68 4.00
C TYR A 42 -3.02 17.03 4.29
N GLN A 43 -4.00 17.30 3.43
CA GLN A 43 -5.33 16.69 3.46
C GLN A 43 -5.34 15.38 2.67
N LYS A 44 -4.72 15.39 1.48
CA LYS A 44 -4.62 14.26 0.56
C LYS A 44 -3.21 14.19 0.03
N TYR A 45 -2.71 12.99 -0.21
CA TYR A 45 -1.51 12.80 -1.02
C TYR A 45 -1.93 12.56 -2.47
N PHE A 46 -1.02 12.84 -3.38
CA PHE A 46 -1.10 12.51 -4.80
C PHE A 46 -0.01 11.49 -5.10
N GLY A 47 -0.38 10.38 -5.73
CA GLY A 47 0.52 9.28 -6.03
C GLY A 47 -0.25 7.96 -6.16
N THR A 48 0.45 6.85 -5.94
CA THR A 48 -0.10 5.51 -6.15
C THR A 48 -0.40 4.85 -4.83
N SER A 49 -1.61 4.29 -4.72
CA SER A 49 -2.12 3.67 -3.49
C SER A 49 -3.06 2.52 -3.77
N THR A 50 -2.53 1.38 -4.20
CA THR A 50 -3.38 0.20 -4.27
C THR A 50 -2.65 -1.02 -3.76
N ASN A 51 -3.43 -1.94 -3.18
CA ASN A 51 -2.96 -3.27 -2.80
C ASN A 51 -2.68 -4.16 -4.04
N GLN A 52 -2.80 -3.61 -5.26
CA GLN A 52 -2.54 -4.25 -6.56
C GLN A 52 -1.61 -3.38 -7.43
N THR A 53 -0.60 -2.76 -6.82
CA THR A 53 0.52 -2.14 -7.55
C THR A 53 1.83 -2.87 -7.25
N PHE A 54 2.85 -2.70 -8.12
CA PHE A 54 4.17 -3.30 -7.94
C PHE A 54 4.74 -3.00 -6.54
N THR A 55 4.49 -1.77 -6.09
CA THR A 55 4.75 -1.32 -4.73
C THR A 55 3.48 -1.48 -3.90
N ARG A 56 3.60 -2.10 -2.72
CA ARG A 56 2.46 -2.40 -1.83
C ARG A 56 2.25 -1.38 -0.70
N THR A 57 3.12 -0.38 -0.64
CA THR A 57 3.05 0.79 0.25
C THR A 57 2.75 2.04 -0.57
N LEU A 58 2.35 3.12 0.10
CA LEU A 58 2.03 4.39 -0.56
C LEU A 58 3.25 5.00 -1.25
N ILE A 59 3.06 5.39 -2.52
CA ILE A 59 4.03 6.20 -3.26
C ILE A 59 3.52 7.65 -3.26
N TYR A 60 4.41 8.58 -2.91
CA TYR A 60 4.10 10.01 -2.82
C TYR A 60 4.73 10.76 -3.99
N SER A 61 3.90 11.41 -4.79
CA SER A 61 4.31 12.28 -5.90
C SER A 61 3.97 13.75 -5.66
N GLY A 62 3.01 14.01 -4.76
CA GLY A 62 2.60 15.36 -4.37
C GLY A 62 1.56 15.33 -3.25
N PHE A 63 1.03 16.50 -2.92
CA PHE A 63 0.10 16.68 -1.82
C PHE A 63 -0.91 17.79 -2.10
N VAL A 64 -2.11 17.64 -1.56
CA VAL A 64 -3.04 18.75 -1.34
C VAL A 64 -2.80 19.22 0.09
N PHE A 65 -2.09 20.33 0.27
CA PHE A 65 -1.73 20.86 1.58
C PHE A 65 -2.93 21.51 2.29
N LYS A 66 -2.97 21.45 3.63
CA LYS A 66 -4.04 22.09 4.42
C LYS A 66 -4.02 23.62 4.32
N ASN A 67 -2.82 24.20 4.26
CA ASN A 67 -2.56 25.63 4.23
C ASN A 67 -1.71 25.96 2.98
N PRO A 68 -2.30 25.94 1.77
CA PRO A 68 -1.57 26.08 0.51
C PRO A 68 -0.82 27.41 0.37
N GLU A 69 -1.25 28.45 1.07
CA GLU A 69 -0.62 29.77 1.11
C GLU A 69 0.73 29.79 1.85
N LYS A 70 0.99 28.79 2.72
CA LYS A 70 2.27 28.64 3.45
C LYS A 70 3.30 27.81 2.69
N VAL A 71 2.94 27.33 1.49
CA VAL A 71 3.78 26.43 0.71
C VAL A 71 4.85 27.24 -0.02
N ASP A 72 6.12 26.95 0.26
CA ASP A 72 7.24 27.55 -0.45
C ASP A 72 7.28 27.11 -1.92
N THR A 73 7.17 28.08 -2.83
CA THR A 73 7.13 27.86 -4.28
C THR A 73 8.49 27.47 -4.88
N LYS A 74 9.59 27.65 -4.14
CA LYS A 74 10.89 27.09 -4.53
C LYS A 74 10.95 25.59 -4.26
N THR A 75 10.26 25.12 -3.23
CA THR A 75 10.22 23.69 -2.89
C THR A 75 9.12 22.95 -3.65
N TRP A 76 7.95 23.58 -3.80
CA TRP A 76 6.77 22.98 -4.42
C TRP A 76 6.24 23.83 -5.57
N LYS A 77 5.58 23.20 -6.52
CA LYS A 77 4.84 23.86 -7.59
C LYS A 77 3.47 23.21 -7.73
N ARG A 78 2.50 23.95 -8.24
CA ARG A 78 1.22 23.35 -8.61
C ARG A 78 1.41 22.41 -9.79
N ASP A 79 0.71 21.28 -9.76
CA ASP A 79 0.61 20.39 -10.91
C ASP A 79 -0.15 21.09 -12.04
N SER A 80 0.25 20.84 -13.29
CA SER A 80 -0.34 21.50 -14.45
C SER A 80 -1.74 21.00 -14.79
N ASN A 81 -2.05 19.75 -14.43
CA ASN A 81 -3.33 19.11 -14.70
C ASN A 81 -4.24 19.13 -13.47
N LEU A 82 -3.65 19.18 -12.27
CA LEU A 82 -4.37 19.19 -10.99
C LEU A 82 -3.94 20.41 -10.15
N PRO A 83 -4.55 21.59 -10.35
CA PRO A 83 -4.07 22.84 -9.73
C PRO A 83 -4.02 22.85 -8.20
N ASP A 84 -4.84 22.03 -7.53
CA ASP A 84 -4.88 21.90 -6.07
C ASP A 84 -3.75 21.02 -5.52
N VAL A 85 -3.09 20.25 -6.39
CA VAL A 85 -1.99 19.36 -6.03
C VAL A 85 -0.68 20.12 -6.16
N PHE A 86 0.13 20.06 -5.11
CA PHE A 86 1.50 20.51 -5.10
C PHE A 86 2.44 19.33 -5.31
N VAL A 87 3.30 19.43 -6.32
CA VAL A 87 4.38 18.48 -6.61
C VAL A 87 5.73 19.17 -6.38
N SER A 88 6.78 18.38 -6.25
CA SER A 88 8.14 18.91 -6.06
C SER A 88 8.56 19.84 -7.22
N ASN A 89 9.12 20.99 -6.89
CA ASN A 89 9.62 21.94 -7.89
C ASN A 89 11.09 21.66 -8.23
N THR A 90 11.31 20.71 -9.14
CA THR A 90 12.64 20.22 -9.52
C THR A 90 13.55 21.25 -10.19
N ARG A 91 13.05 22.44 -10.53
CA ARG A 91 13.88 23.57 -11.02
C ARG A 91 14.83 24.06 -9.93
N TYR A 92 14.40 24.03 -8.67
CA TYR A 92 15.20 24.48 -7.53
C TYR A 92 15.82 23.31 -6.78
N LYS A 93 16.91 23.58 -6.05
CA LYS A 93 17.63 22.59 -5.25
C LYS A 93 16.72 21.93 -4.20
N LEU A 94 15.98 22.74 -3.44
CA LEU A 94 15.06 22.26 -2.40
C LEU A 94 13.98 21.32 -2.95
N GLY A 95 13.40 21.65 -4.11
CA GLY A 95 12.44 20.76 -4.76
C GLY A 95 13.05 19.46 -5.25
N ARG A 96 14.31 19.44 -5.72
CA ARG A 96 15.02 18.18 -6.03
C ARG A 96 15.27 17.34 -4.80
N GLU A 97 15.72 17.94 -3.70
CA GLU A 97 15.95 17.25 -2.43
C GLU A 97 14.66 16.62 -1.88
N ILE A 98 13.52 17.32 -1.96
CA ILE A 98 12.23 16.76 -1.59
C ILE A 98 11.82 15.61 -2.52
N ARG A 99 12.05 15.73 -3.83
CA ARG A 99 11.76 14.64 -4.77
C ARG A 99 12.55 13.38 -4.42
N GLU A 100 13.85 13.52 -4.21
CA GLU A 100 14.74 12.42 -3.83
C GLU A 100 14.34 11.81 -2.50
N PHE A 101 14.00 12.64 -1.51
CA PHE A 101 13.46 12.17 -0.24
C PHE A 101 12.19 11.33 -0.41
N LEU A 102 11.20 11.81 -1.18
CA LEU A 102 9.95 11.07 -1.40
C LEU A 102 10.17 9.76 -2.16
N GLN A 103 11.10 9.74 -3.12
CA GLN A 103 11.47 8.54 -3.89
C GLN A 103 12.29 7.54 -3.05
N GLY A 104 13.02 8.02 -2.05
CA GLY A 104 13.82 7.21 -1.12
C GLY A 104 13.05 6.69 0.09
N LEU A 105 11.74 6.97 0.20
CA LEU A 105 10.93 6.44 1.30
C LEU A 105 10.89 4.90 1.25
N PRO A 106 11.00 4.23 2.41
CA PRO A 106 10.85 2.79 2.50
C PRO A 106 9.59 2.28 1.81
N SER A 107 9.69 1.13 1.15
CA SER A 107 8.57 0.52 0.44
C SER A 107 8.59 -1.00 0.48
N SER A 108 7.47 -1.63 0.13
CA SER A 108 7.32 -3.08 -0.02
C SER A 108 6.94 -3.45 -1.44
N ASN A 109 7.32 -4.64 -1.90
CA ASN A 109 7.06 -5.13 -3.25
C ASN A 109 6.04 -6.27 -3.25
N TYR A 110 5.30 -6.40 -4.35
CA TYR A 110 4.35 -7.50 -4.57
C TYR A 110 4.97 -8.90 -4.53
N SER A 111 6.24 -9.05 -4.95
CA SER A 111 6.93 -10.35 -4.97
C SER A 111 7.01 -10.99 -3.59
N TYR A 112 7.12 -10.19 -2.53
CA TYR A 112 7.12 -10.69 -1.15
C TYR A 112 5.81 -11.39 -0.76
N VAL A 113 4.69 -11.05 -1.41
CA VAL A 113 3.43 -11.78 -1.19
C VAL A 113 3.49 -13.16 -1.82
N LEU A 114 4.03 -13.27 -3.03
CA LEU A 114 4.19 -14.54 -3.73
C LEU A 114 5.13 -15.46 -2.95
N GLU A 115 6.27 -14.93 -2.50
CA GLU A 115 7.23 -15.64 -1.65
C GLU A 115 6.58 -16.08 -0.33
N ALA A 116 5.85 -15.18 0.36
CA ALA A 116 5.18 -15.49 1.62
C ALA A 116 4.07 -16.54 1.46
N ALA A 117 3.45 -16.62 0.28
CA ALA A 117 2.44 -17.61 -0.09
C ALA A 117 3.04 -18.90 -0.68
N SER A 118 4.38 -19.03 -0.72
CA SER A 118 5.09 -20.18 -1.31
C SER A 118 4.67 -20.45 -2.77
N ILE A 119 4.47 -19.39 -3.54
CA ILE A 119 4.15 -19.46 -4.97
C ILE A 119 5.46 -19.29 -5.72
N GLU A 120 5.84 -20.29 -6.51
CA GLU A 120 7.06 -20.24 -7.32
C GLU A 120 6.96 -19.10 -8.35
N GLU A 121 7.97 -18.23 -8.39
CA GLU A 121 8.09 -17.18 -9.42
C GLU A 121 8.38 -17.85 -10.76
N GLY A 122 7.34 -18.17 -11.51
CA GLY A 122 7.48 -19.04 -12.66
C GLY A 122 6.53 -18.78 -13.81
N ILE A 123 6.01 -17.57 -14.03
CA ILE A 123 5.17 -17.33 -15.22
C ILE A 123 5.52 -16.00 -15.89
N TYR A 124 6.52 -16.09 -16.78
CA TYR A 124 6.78 -15.11 -17.82
C TYR A 124 5.50 -14.82 -18.61
N GLY A 125 5.14 -13.55 -18.72
CA GLY A 125 4.31 -13.06 -19.83
C GLY A 125 3.12 -12.16 -19.50
N LYS A 126 2.60 -12.13 -18.27
CA LYS A 126 1.59 -11.14 -17.83
C LYS A 126 1.73 -10.89 -16.32
N PHE A 127 2.01 -9.65 -15.94
CA PHE A 127 2.20 -9.24 -14.54
C PHE A 127 0.84 -9.16 -13.86
N THR A 128 0.49 -10.15 -13.06
CA THR A 128 -0.72 -10.09 -12.24
C THR A 128 -0.33 -9.82 -10.80
N ILE A 129 -0.77 -8.69 -10.27
CA ILE A 129 -0.28 -8.19 -8.98
C ILE A 129 -1.16 -8.75 -7.85
N PRO A 130 -0.61 -9.53 -6.92
CA PRO A 130 -1.37 -10.14 -5.83
C PRO A 130 -1.94 -9.07 -4.91
N TYR A 131 -3.22 -9.22 -4.58
CA TYR A 131 -3.85 -8.49 -3.50
C TYR A 131 -3.69 -9.27 -2.20
N MET A 132 -3.44 -8.54 -1.11
CA MET A 132 -3.43 -9.10 0.24
C MET A 132 -3.96 -8.06 1.24
N GLU A 133 -4.85 -8.50 2.13
CA GLU A 133 -5.34 -7.70 3.25
C GLU A 133 -5.57 -8.54 4.51
N ILE A 134 -5.32 -7.93 5.68
CA ILE A 134 -5.72 -8.51 6.97
C ILE A 134 -7.12 -7.99 7.32
N CYS A 135 -8.08 -8.89 7.36
CA CYS A 135 -9.48 -8.66 7.75
C CYS A 135 -9.75 -9.37 9.08
N CYS A 136 -9.79 -8.60 10.16
CA CYS A 136 -9.76 -9.12 11.53
C CYS A 136 -8.58 -10.09 11.74
N ASP A 137 -8.86 -11.38 11.88
CA ASP A 137 -7.90 -12.47 12.07
C ASP A 137 -7.73 -13.36 10.83
N ILE A 138 -8.24 -12.91 9.67
CA ILE A 138 -8.21 -13.64 8.41
C ILE A 138 -7.35 -12.85 7.43
N ILE A 139 -6.41 -13.53 6.78
CA ILE A 139 -5.68 -12.95 5.65
C ILE A 139 -6.43 -13.31 4.39
N LEU A 140 -6.86 -12.29 3.64
CA LEU A 140 -7.48 -12.44 2.34
C LEU A 140 -6.45 -12.23 1.24
N LEU A 141 -6.46 -13.11 0.25
CA LEU A 141 -5.63 -13.00 -0.95
C LEU A 141 -6.51 -13.01 -2.19
N PHE A 142 -6.17 -12.18 -3.16
CA PHE A 142 -6.62 -12.37 -4.53
C PHE A 142 -5.39 -12.52 -5.42
N LEU A 143 -5.32 -13.67 -6.08
CA LEU A 143 -4.19 -14.10 -6.91
C LEU A 143 -4.70 -14.39 -8.32
N ASP A 144 -3.80 -14.39 -9.29
CA ASP A 144 -4.15 -14.80 -10.66
C ASP A 144 -4.49 -16.29 -10.73
N ASP A 145 -5.11 -16.72 -11.84
CA ASP A 145 -5.32 -18.15 -12.16
C ASP A 145 -4.00 -18.95 -12.20
N LYS A 146 -2.92 -18.26 -12.54
CA LYS A 146 -1.55 -18.75 -12.64
C LYS A 146 -0.80 -18.83 -11.31
N HIS A 147 -1.25 -18.11 -10.29
CA HIS A 147 -0.62 -18.05 -8.98
C HIS A 147 -1.31 -19.03 -8.04
N ILE A 148 -0.98 -20.32 -8.17
CA ILE A 148 -1.58 -21.41 -7.40
C ILE A 148 -0.73 -21.67 -6.14
N PRO A 149 -1.24 -21.35 -4.93
CA PRO A 149 -0.52 -21.64 -3.70
C PRO A 149 -0.46 -23.15 -3.44
N THR A 150 0.67 -23.64 -2.95
CA THR A 150 0.87 -25.04 -2.59
C THR A 150 0.66 -25.31 -1.09
N ASP A 151 0.65 -24.27 -0.25
CA ASP A 151 0.43 -24.40 1.19
C ASP A 151 -1.06 -24.71 1.49
N PRO A 152 -1.38 -25.86 2.13
CA PRO A 152 -2.77 -26.25 2.41
C PRO A 152 -3.50 -25.33 3.40
N ASN A 153 -2.79 -24.43 4.08
CA ASN A 153 -3.41 -23.41 4.93
C ASN A 153 -3.89 -22.19 4.13
N ILE A 154 -3.59 -22.11 2.83
CA ILE A 154 -4.10 -21.11 1.91
C ILE A 154 -5.29 -21.74 1.17
N ILE A 155 -6.49 -21.43 1.65
CA ILE A 155 -7.72 -22.12 1.25
C ILE A 155 -8.43 -21.28 0.20
N GLU A 156 -8.68 -21.85 -0.98
CA GLU A 156 -9.47 -21.20 -2.02
C GLU A 156 -10.92 -20.96 -1.54
N ILE A 157 -11.47 -19.80 -1.89
CA ILE A 157 -12.82 -19.39 -1.55
C ILE A 157 -13.51 -18.75 -2.75
N THR A 158 -14.83 -18.62 -2.65
CA THR A 158 -15.62 -17.87 -3.63
C THR A 158 -15.44 -16.36 -3.46
N SER A 159 -15.71 -15.59 -4.53
CA SER A 159 -15.76 -14.12 -4.46
C SER A 159 -16.80 -13.62 -3.44
N LYS A 160 -17.93 -14.32 -3.31
CA LYS A 160 -18.98 -14.00 -2.33
C LYS A 160 -18.46 -14.12 -0.89
N GLU A 161 -17.71 -15.18 -0.58
CA GLU A 161 -17.08 -15.33 0.74
C GLU A 161 -16.04 -14.24 0.99
N PHE A 162 -15.23 -13.92 -0.02
CA PHE A 162 -14.19 -12.91 0.07
C PHE A 162 -14.77 -11.53 0.42
N GLU A 163 -15.77 -11.08 -0.34
CA GLU A 163 -16.40 -9.77 -0.09
C GLU A 163 -17.17 -9.77 1.23
N ALA A 164 -17.84 -10.87 1.62
CA ALA A 164 -18.52 -10.93 2.91
C ALA A 164 -17.57 -10.75 4.11
N ILE A 165 -16.39 -11.39 4.07
CA ILE A 165 -15.36 -11.22 5.12
C ILE A 165 -14.84 -9.78 5.14
N ARG A 166 -14.60 -9.22 3.95
CA ARG A 166 -14.08 -7.86 3.79
C ARG A 166 -15.08 -6.81 4.29
N ASP A 167 -16.35 -6.90 3.90
CA ASP A 167 -17.43 -6.01 4.33
C ASP A 167 -17.62 -6.05 5.84
N GLN A 168 -17.60 -7.26 6.43
CA GLN A 168 -17.72 -7.40 7.88
C GLN A 168 -16.58 -6.67 8.63
N HIS A 169 -15.36 -6.75 8.12
CA HIS A 169 -14.21 -6.04 8.69
C HIS A 169 -14.36 -4.52 8.61
N PHE A 170 -14.80 -3.99 7.47
CA PHE A 170 -14.98 -2.54 7.31
C PHE A 170 -16.17 -2.01 8.13
N LYS A 171 -17.30 -2.72 8.19
CA LYS A 171 -18.41 -2.37 9.09
C LYS A 171 -17.98 -2.30 10.56
N LYS A 172 -17.16 -3.26 11.03
CA LYS A 172 -16.62 -3.23 12.40
C LYS A 172 -15.68 -2.05 12.64
N LYS A 173 -14.83 -1.71 11.66
CA LYS A 173 -13.95 -0.54 11.74
C LYS A 173 -14.71 0.77 11.84
N GLU A 174 -15.81 0.93 11.11
CA GLU A 174 -16.64 2.14 11.18
C GLU A 174 -17.27 2.30 12.57
N VAL A 175 -17.76 1.21 13.16
CA VAL A 175 -18.35 1.23 14.52
C VAL A 175 -17.32 1.51 15.61
N THR A 176 -16.04 1.16 15.41
CA THR A 176 -14.99 1.33 16.43
C THR A 176 -14.28 2.70 16.35
N ASN A 177 -14.43 3.43 15.24
CA ASN A 177 -13.80 4.74 15.02
C ASN A 177 -14.80 5.92 15.04
N GLY A 178 -16.08 5.67 15.34
CA GLY A 178 -17.09 6.69 15.62
C GLY A 178 -17.23 6.93 17.11
#